data_AF-T0QNS1-F1
#
_entry.id   AF-T0QNS1-F1
#
_cell.length_a   1.000
_cell.length_b   1.000
_cell.length_c   1.000
_cell.angle_alpha   90.00
_cell.angle_beta   90.00
_cell.angle_gamma   90.00
#
_symmetry.space_group_name_H-M   'P 1'
#
loop_
_entity.id
_entity.type
_entity.pdbx_description
1 polymer ?
#
loop_
_entity_poly.entity_id
_entity_poly.type
_entity_poly.pdbx_seq_one_letter_code
_entity_poly.pdbx_strand_id
1 'polypeptide(L)'
;MTTNRALPSLKLTYFDMPGRAELIRLVLSLHDIPFEDERLTRDAFAARKASFPFEQVPTLTIDGVEFAQGHSLARYVGKLTGMYPSDPIDALRVDEMLSFQEDVVQALIPMLREQDIERKTALATELASSKLPHLFELLERRLAVTKGTFVLGETMTMADVTLYVLFATFKSGRFSPMDTAFVDDYPHWRAIYTVLHGHPKVQAYYAQQAERSKPE
;
A
#
# COMPACT_ATOMS: atom_id res chain seq x y z
N MET A 1 -17.56 -15.30 20.77
CA MET A 1 -17.06 -14.78 22.06
C MET A 1 -16.09 -13.65 21.75
N THR A 2 -16.56 -12.41 21.74
CA THR A 2 -15.70 -11.22 21.60
C THR A 2 -15.13 -10.90 22.97
N THR A 3 -13.91 -11.35 23.24
CA THR A 3 -13.15 -10.86 24.39
C THR A 3 -12.94 -9.36 24.21
N ASN A 4 -13.47 -8.57 25.14
CA ASN A 4 -13.28 -7.13 25.25
C ASN A 4 -11.81 -6.83 25.63
N ARG A 5 -10.88 -7.04 24.69
CA ARG A 5 -9.47 -6.67 24.85
C ARG A 5 -9.35 -5.22 24.41
N ALA A 6 -8.83 -4.36 25.29
CA ALA A 6 -8.51 -2.98 24.93
C ALA A 6 -7.62 -2.97 23.68
N LEU A 7 -7.87 -2.02 22.76
CA LEU A 7 -7.04 -1.85 21.57
C LEU A 7 -5.59 -1.57 21.98
N PRO A 8 -4.60 -2.13 21.28
CA PRO A 8 -3.19 -1.88 21.56
C PRO A 8 -2.85 -0.41 21.29
N SER A 9 -1.84 0.12 21.97
CA SER A 9 -1.23 1.39 21.59
C SER A 9 -0.40 1.18 20.33
N LEU A 10 -0.68 1.96 19.29
CA LEU A 10 -0.05 1.85 17.98
C LEU A 10 0.66 3.16 17.62
N LYS A 11 1.92 3.07 17.20
CA LYS A 11 2.65 4.15 16.53
C LYS A 11 3.26 3.65 15.22
N LEU A 12 2.79 4.18 14.10
CA LEU A 12 3.34 3.91 12.77
C LEU A 12 4.37 4.98 12.42
N THR A 13 5.60 4.55 12.14
CA THR A 13 6.69 5.46 11.76
C THR A 13 7.06 5.27 10.29
N TYR A 14 6.96 6.32 9.49
CA TYR A 14 7.37 6.29 8.08
C TYR A 14 7.66 7.70 7.55
N PHE A 15 8.09 7.83 6.29
CA PHE A 15 8.24 9.14 5.65
C PHE A 15 6.90 9.85 5.48
N ASP A 16 6.94 11.18 5.33
CA ASP A 16 5.78 12.00 4.96
C ASP A 16 5.40 11.85 3.48
N MET A 17 5.04 10.62 3.12
CA MET A 17 4.54 10.23 1.81
C MET A 17 3.78 8.90 1.96
N PRO A 18 2.92 8.53 1.01
CA PRO A 18 2.18 7.27 1.07
C PRO A 18 3.11 6.05 1.19
N GLY A 19 3.83 5.74 0.10
CA GLY A 19 4.81 4.67 0.03
C GLY A 19 4.33 3.33 0.62
N ARG A 20 5.24 2.61 1.29
CA ARG A 20 4.95 1.29 1.88
C ARG A 20 4.05 1.33 3.12
N ALA A 21 3.87 2.50 3.76
CA ALA A 21 3.04 2.64 4.95
C ALA A 21 1.56 2.89 4.62
N GLU A 22 1.24 3.25 3.38
CA GLU A 22 -0.11 3.72 3.03
C GLU A 22 -1.20 2.67 3.26
N LEU A 23 -0.92 1.40 2.97
CA LEU A 23 -1.83 0.30 3.27
C LEU A 23 -2.22 0.29 4.76
N ILE A 24 -1.22 0.43 5.64
CA ILE A 24 -1.44 0.37 7.09
C ILE A 24 -2.22 1.61 7.55
N ARG A 25 -1.82 2.82 7.11
CA ARG A 25 -2.54 4.05 7.43
C ARG A 25 -4.00 3.97 7.03
N LEU A 26 -4.25 3.60 5.78
CA LEU A 26 -5.60 3.51 5.24
C LEU A 26 -6.45 2.49 5.99
N VAL A 27 -5.93 1.30 6.27
CA VAL A 27 -6.71 0.25 6.95
C VAL A 27 -7.04 0.62 8.40
N LEU A 28 -6.08 1.19 9.14
CA LEU A 28 -6.32 1.68 10.50
C LEU A 28 -7.39 2.77 10.52
N SER A 29 -7.30 3.75 9.61
CA SER A 29 -8.32 4.79 9.46
C SER A 29 -9.68 4.25 9.02
N LEU A 30 -9.73 3.27 8.11
CA LEU A 30 -10.97 2.64 7.66
C LEU A 30 -11.74 1.98 8.82
N HIS A 31 -11.02 1.46 9.82
CA HIS A 31 -11.57 0.74 10.96
C HIS A 31 -11.61 1.57 12.24
N ASP A 32 -11.41 2.89 12.14
CA ASP A 32 -11.39 3.83 13.27
C ASP A 32 -10.44 3.38 14.39
N ILE A 33 -9.33 2.71 14.04
CA ILE A 33 -8.32 2.29 15.00
C ILE A 33 -7.39 3.47 15.27
N PRO A 34 -7.32 3.99 16.51
CA PRO A 34 -6.44 5.10 16.83
C PRO A 34 -4.96 4.66 16.76
N PHE A 35 -4.14 5.52 16.16
CA PHE A 35 -2.69 5.33 16.10
C PHE A 35 -1.97 6.68 16.00
N GLU A 36 -0.73 6.73 16.45
CA GLU A 36 0.18 7.83 16.19
C GLU A 36 0.84 7.63 14.81
N ASP A 37 0.72 8.61 13.90
CA ASP A 37 1.37 8.61 12.58
C ASP A 37 2.63 9.48 12.63
N GLU A 38 3.76 8.88 13.04
CA GLU A 38 5.06 9.55 13.11
C GLU A 38 5.65 9.67 11.69
N ARG A 39 5.71 10.91 11.17
CA ARG A 39 6.15 11.21 9.81
C ARG A 39 7.54 11.84 9.77
N LEU A 40 8.47 11.18 9.08
CA LEU A 40 9.88 11.53 9.09
C LEU A 40 10.28 12.36 7.88
N THR A 41 11.11 13.37 8.11
CA THR A 41 11.99 13.91 7.07
C THR A 41 13.12 12.93 6.77
N ARG A 42 13.80 13.11 5.62
CA ARG A 42 14.97 12.30 5.27
C ARG A 42 16.10 12.46 6.29
N ASP A 43 16.31 13.67 6.81
CA ASP A 43 17.35 13.95 7.80
C ASP A 43 17.02 13.33 9.16
N ALA A 44 15.76 13.41 9.61
CA ALA A 44 15.32 12.77 10.85
C ALA A 44 15.41 11.23 10.77
N PHE A 45 15.19 10.65 9.59
CA PHE A 45 15.47 9.23 9.35
C PHE A 45 16.97 8.94 9.39
N ALA A 46 17.79 9.72 8.67
CA ALA A 46 19.24 9.50 8.63
C ALA A 46 19.88 9.57 10.02
N ALA A 47 19.46 10.52 10.85
CA ALA A 47 19.94 10.69 12.23
C ALA A 47 19.58 9.52 13.16
N ARG A 48 18.46 8.82 12.89
CA ARG A 48 17.95 7.71 13.71
C ARG A 48 18.06 6.35 13.03
N LYS A 49 18.72 6.27 11.86
CA LYS A 49 18.70 5.08 11.01
C LYS A 49 19.12 3.82 11.77
N ALA A 50 20.18 3.91 12.56
CA ALA A 50 20.73 2.80 13.33
C ALA A 50 19.82 2.32 14.49
N SER A 51 18.82 3.10 14.90
CA SER A 51 17.88 2.69 15.96
C SER A 51 16.70 1.87 15.44
N PHE A 52 16.37 1.98 14.15
CA PHE A 52 15.25 1.23 13.57
C PHE A 52 15.63 -0.24 13.34
N PRO A 53 14.71 -1.20 13.55
CA PRO A 53 14.93 -2.58 13.17
C PRO A 53 15.28 -2.69 11.68
N PHE A 54 16.37 -3.42 11.39
CA PHE A 54 16.94 -3.54 10.04
C PHE A 54 17.34 -2.23 9.37
N GLU A 55 17.48 -1.14 10.15
CA GLU A 55 17.78 0.21 9.66
C GLU A 55 16.79 0.75 8.61
N GLN A 56 15.52 0.33 8.72
CA GLN A 56 14.49 0.58 7.71
C GLN A 56 13.18 1.07 8.34
N VAL A 57 12.40 1.76 7.52
CA VAL A 57 11.00 2.11 7.78
C VAL A 57 10.15 1.60 6.60
N PRO A 58 8.86 1.23 6.79
CA PRO A 58 8.03 1.51 7.97
C PRO A 58 8.32 0.63 9.18
N THR A 59 8.11 1.19 10.38
CA THR A 59 8.02 0.46 11.64
C THR A 59 6.65 0.67 12.28
N LEU A 60 6.20 -0.31 13.06
CA LEU A 60 5.00 -0.21 13.91
C LEU A 60 5.41 -0.55 15.34
N THR A 61 5.25 0.41 16.24
CA THR A 61 5.38 0.17 17.68
C THR A 61 4.03 -0.28 18.22
N ILE A 62 4.00 -1.45 18.86
CA ILE A 62 2.81 -2.06 19.46
C ILE A 62 3.09 -2.21 20.95
N ASP A 63 2.34 -1.51 21.80
CA ASP A 63 2.51 -1.53 23.26
C ASP A 63 3.97 -1.35 23.71
N GLY A 64 4.69 -0.43 23.05
CA GLY A 64 6.08 -0.10 23.35
C GLY A 64 7.14 -0.99 22.67
N VAL A 65 6.75 -2.02 21.93
CA VAL A 65 7.69 -2.89 21.18
C VAL A 65 7.67 -2.53 19.70
N GLU A 66 8.83 -2.22 19.12
CA GLU A 66 8.96 -1.81 17.72
C GLU A 66 9.19 -3.01 16.77
N PHE A 67 8.38 -3.09 15.72
CA PHE A 67 8.46 -4.10 14.66
C PHE A 67 8.63 -3.47 13.28
N ALA A 68 9.20 -4.21 12.34
CA ALA A 68 9.41 -3.77 10.95
C ALA A 68 8.88 -4.81 9.95
N GLN A 69 9.16 -4.60 8.66
CA GLN A 69 8.69 -5.37 7.49
C GLN A 69 7.24 -5.08 7.13
N GLY A 70 7.02 -4.19 6.16
CA GLY A 70 5.72 -3.62 5.81
C GLY A 70 4.60 -4.65 5.61
N HIS A 71 4.85 -5.78 4.93
CA HIS A 71 3.83 -6.82 4.78
C HIS A 71 3.56 -7.60 6.06
N SER A 72 4.56 -7.84 6.91
CA SER A 72 4.36 -8.44 8.23
C SER A 72 3.50 -7.53 9.12
N LEU A 73 3.77 -6.22 9.09
CA LEU A 73 2.97 -5.21 9.77
C LEU A 73 1.54 -5.17 9.21
N ALA A 74 1.38 -5.23 7.89
CA ALA A 74 0.07 -5.28 7.24
C ALA A 74 -0.75 -6.51 7.65
N ARG A 75 -0.14 -7.70 7.75
CA ARG A 75 -0.82 -8.91 8.24
C ARG A 75 -1.30 -8.75 9.68
N TYR A 76 -0.47 -8.16 10.55
CA TYR A 76 -0.87 -7.87 11.94
C TYR A 76 -2.08 -6.95 11.97
N VAL A 77 -2.03 -5.83 11.24
CA VAL A 77 -3.13 -4.86 11.17
C VAL A 77 -4.38 -5.50 10.57
N GLY A 78 -4.25 -6.31 9.52
CA GLY A 78 -5.36 -7.05 8.95
C GLY A 78 -6.00 -8.03 9.93
N LYS A 79 -5.22 -8.69 10.78
CA LYS A 79 -5.77 -9.53 11.86
C LYS A 79 -6.45 -8.70 12.93
N LEU A 80 -5.90 -7.53 13.27
CA LEU A 80 -6.49 -6.61 14.26
C LEU A 80 -7.84 -6.07 13.78
N THR A 81 -7.99 -5.80 12.49
CA THR A 81 -9.21 -5.22 11.90
C THR A 81 -10.19 -6.25 11.35
N GLY A 82 -9.80 -7.53 11.26
CA GLY A 82 -10.59 -8.58 10.62
C GLY A 82 -10.48 -8.62 9.09
N MET A 83 -9.58 -7.84 8.48
CA MET A 83 -9.32 -7.83 7.04
C MET A 83 -8.32 -8.91 6.57
N TYR A 84 -7.83 -9.76 7.47
CA TYR A 84 -6.97 -10.90 7.14
C TYR A 84 -7.69 -12.21 7.52
N PRO A 85 -7.90 -13.13 6.57
CA PRO A 85 -8.67 -14.35 6.80
C PRO A 85 -7.92 -15.35 7.69
N SER A 86 -8.68 -16.26 8.31
CA SER A 86 -8.13 -17.35 9.13
C SER A 86 -7.94 -18.65 8.37
N ASP A 87 -8.67 -18.86 7.26
CA ASP A 87 -8.45 -20.00 6.39
C ASP A 87 -7.04 -19.89 5.75
N PRO A 88 -6.24 -20.96 5.78
CA PRO A 88 -4.86 -20.91 5.27
C PRO A 88 -4.73 -20.59 3.78
N ILE A 89 -5.68 -21.02 2.95
CA ILE A 89 -5.63 -20.80 1.50
C ILE A 89 -6.05 -19.36 1.18
N ASP A 90 -7.07 -18.85 1.86
CA ASP A 90 -7.45 -17.45 1.72
C ASP A 90 -6.38 -16.51 2.25
N ALA A 91 -5.71 -16.87 3.35
CA ALA A 91 -4.55 -16.13 3.87
C ALA A 91 -3.39 -16.10 2.87
N LEU A 92 -3.13 -17.24 2.22
CA LEU A 92 -2.13 -17.34 1.15
C LEU A 92 -2.48 -16.43 -0.04
N ARG A 93 -3.74 -16.38 -0.46
CA ARG A 93 -4.19 -15.48 -1.53
C ARG A 93 -3.97 -14.01 -1.16
N VAL A 94 -4.19 -13.65 0.10
CA VAL A 94 -3.88 -12.30 0.57
C VAL A 94 -2.38 -12.02 0.52
N ASP A 95 -1.57 -12.95 1.00
CA ASP A 95 -0.11 -12.82 1.03
C ASP A 95 0.51 -12.75 -0.38
N GLU A 96 -0.09 -13.44 -1.35
CA GLU A 96 0.31 -13.39 -2.76
C GLU A 96 0.17 -11.97 -3.32
N MET A 97 -0.95 -11.29 -3.04
CA MET A 97 -1.17 -9.92 -3.52
C MET A 97 -0.31 -8.89 -2.81
N LEU A 98 -0.06 -9.06 -1.50
CA LEU A 98 0.93 -8.26 -0.78
C LEU A 98 2.31 -8.42 -1.42
N SER A 99 2.74 -9.65 -1.70
CA SER A 99 4.05 -9.93 -2.29
C SER A 99 4.16 -9.37 -3.71
N PHE A 100 3.13 -9.54 -4.54
CA PHE A 100 3.07 -8.98 -5.90
C PHE A 100 3.22 -7.45 -5.90
N GLN A 101 2.64 -6.76 -4.92
CA GLN A 101 2.81 -5.32 -4.77
C GLN A 101 4.29 -4.93 -4.59
N GLU A 102 5.10 -5.74 -3.90
CA GLU A 102 6.53 -5.48 -3.76
C GLU A 102 7.28 -5.73 -5.08
N ASP A 103 6.88 -6.71 -5.90
CA ASP A 103 7.47 -6.90 -7.25
C ASP A 103 7.31 -5.63 -8.11
N VAL A 104 6.14 -5.01 -8.05
CA VAL A 104 5.87 -3.73 -8.75
C VAL A 104 6.71 -2.60 -8.17
N VAL A 105 6.81 -2.49 -6.84
CA VAL A 105 7.66 -1.48 -6.20
C VAL A 105 9.13 -1.65 -6.57
N GLN A 106 9.65 -2.89 -6.54
CA GLN A 106 11.02 -3.19 -6.92
C GLN A 106 11.30 -2.83 -8.38
N ALA A 107 10.34 -3.07 -9.28
CA ALA A 107 10.45 -2.63 -10.67
C ALA A 107 10.57 -1.10 -10.80
N LEU A 108 9.87 -0.33 -9.96
CA LEU A 108 9.85 1.14 -9.98
C LEU A 108 11.09 1.78 -9.32
N ILE A 109 11.76 1.09 -8.38
CA ILE A 109 12.85 1.65 -7.58
C ILE A 109 13.97 2.30 -8.42
N PRO A 110 14.48 1.69 -9.51
CA PRO A 110 15.53 2.30 -10.32
C PRO A 110 15.13 3.68 -10.85
N MET A 111 13.93 3.80 -11.43
CA MET A 111 13.40 5.07 -11.93
C MET A 111 13.16 6.08 -10.79
N LEU A 112 12.64 5.64 -9.65
CA LEU A 112 12.36 6.52 -8.51
C LEU A 112 13.62 7.10 -7.85
N ARG A 113 14.76 6.41 -7.96
CA ARG A 113 16.04 6.84 -7.38
C ARG A 113 16.94 7.57 -8.35
N GLU A 114 16.66 7.49 -9.65
CA GLU A 114 17.41 8.20 -10.68
C GLU A 114 17.24 9.71 -10.55
N GLN A 115 18.36 10.43 -10.61
CA GLN A 115 18.44 11.89 -10.50
C GLN A 115 18.64 12.55 -11.86
N ASP A 116 19.25 11.84 -12.80
CA ASP A 116 19.41 12.33 -14.17
C ASP A 116 18.08 12.28 -14.92
N ILE A 117 17.64 13.42 -15.45
CA ILE A 117 16.31 13.59 -16.04
C ILE A 117 16.14 12.75 -17.30
N GLU A 118 17.17 12.69 -18.16
CA GLU A 118 17.10 11.94 -19.41
C GLU A 118 17.03 10.43 -19.15
N ARG A 119 17.90 9.92 -18.25
CA ARG A 119 17.87 8.52 -17.82
C ARG A 119 16.57 8.16 -17.12
N LYS A 120 16.07 9.02 -16.24
CA LYS A 120 14.79 8.81 -15.57
C LYS A 120 13.65 8.72 -16.56
N THR A 121 13.64 9.57 -17.59
CA THR A 121 12.64 9.55 -18.67
C THR A 121 12.73 8.25 -19.47
N ALA A 122 13.94 7.81 -19.84
CA ALA A 122 14.14 6.54 -20.54
C ALA A 122 13.64 5.33 -19.73
N LEU A 123 13.99 5.27 -18.44
CA LEU A 123 13.49 4.23 -17.52
C LEU A 123 11.97 4.27 -17.39
N ALA A 124 11.38 5.46 -17.32
CA ALA A 124 9.94 5.62 -17.24
C ALA A 124 9.24 5.09 -18.51
N THR A 125 9.78 5.38 -19.69
CA THR A 125 9.27 4.84 -20.96
C THR A 125 9.38 3.32 -21.04
N GLU A 126 10.52 2.73 -20.65
CA GLU A 126 10.70 1.27 -20.61
C GLU A 126 9.69 0.60 -19.66
N LEU A 127 9.52 1.17 -18.47
CA LEU A 127 8.57 0.66 -17.47
C LEU A 127 7.13 0.68 -18.00
N ALA A 128 6.70 1.79 -18.59
CA ALA A 128 5.33 1.96 -19.09
C ALA A 128 5.03 1.18 -20.38
N SER A 129 6.03 0.92 -21.22
CA SER A 129 5.83 0.25 -22.51
C SER A 129 5.97 -1.27 -22.46
N SER A 130 6.59 -1.82 -21.41
CA SER A 130 6.94 -3.24 -21.35
C SER A 130 6.74 -3.84 -19.97
N LYS A 131 7.56 -3.42 -19.00
CA LYS A 131 7.70 -4.17 -17.74
C LYS A 131 6.45 -4.12 -16.87
N LEU A 132 5.87 -2.94 -16.69
CA LEU A 132 4.65 -2.79 -15.88
C LEU A 132 3.43 -3.35 -16.59
N PRO A 133 3.21 -3.13 -17.91
CA PRO A 133 2.13 -3.79 -18.62
C PRO A 133 2.15 -5.31 -18.48
N HIS A 134 3.34 -5.93 -18.60
CA HIS A 134 3.48 -7.37 -18.41
C HIS A 134 3.08 -7.82 -16.99
N LEU A 135 3.57 -7.14 -15.94
CA LEU A 135 3.20 -7.45 -14.56
C LEU A 135 1.67 -7.32 -14.35
N PHE A 136 1.06 -6.27 -14.91
CA PHE A 136 -0.37 -6.01 -14.72
C PHE A 136 -1.25 -6.95 -15.52
N GLU A 137 -0.81 -7.43 -16.70
CA GLU A 137 -1.46 -8.54 -17.38
C GLU A 137 -1.45 -9.83 -16.55
N LEU A 138 -0.35 -10.12 -15.85
CA LEU A 138 -0.26 -11.28 -14.96
C LEU A 138 -1.20 -11.13 -13.76
N LEU A 139 -1.24 -9.94 -13.15
CA LEU A 139 -2.21 -9.62 -12.10
C LEU A 139 -3.64 -9.79 -12.58
N GLU A 140 -3.98 -9.25 -13.75
CA GLU A 140 -5.33 -9.31 -14.31
C GLU A 140 -5.78 -10.74 -14.57
N ARG A 141 -4.89 -11.58 -15.15
CA ARG A 141 -5.16 -13.03 -15.29
C ARG A 141 -5.35 -13.71 -13.95
N ARG A 142 -4.61 -13.28 -12.92
CA ARG A 142 -4.72 -13.82 -11.57
C ARG A 142 -6.04 -13.43 -10.90
N LEU A 143 -6.50 -12.19 -11.08
CA LEU A 143 -7.79 -11.73 -10.56
C LEU A 143 -8.98 -12.39 -11.27
N ALA A 144 -8.88 -12.62 -12.58
CA ALA A 144 -9.94 -13.22 -13.39
C ALA A 144 -10.32 -14.66 -13.00
N VAL A 145 -9.51 -15.37 -12.19
CA VAL A 145 -9.83 -16.73 -11.75
C VAL A 145 -10.91 -16.78 -10.66
N THR A 146 -11.12 -15.65 -9.96
CA THR A 146 -12.11 -15.55 -8.88
C THR A 146 -13.38 -14.89 -9.42
N LYS A 147 -14.54 -15.48 -9.11
CA LYS A 147 -15.83 -14.82 -9.35
C LYS A 147 -16.10 -13.82 -8.24
N GLY A 148 -16.48 -12.60 -8.60
CA GLY A 148 -16.74 -11.51 -7.66
C GLY A 148 -15.81 -10.32 -7.93
N THR A 149 -15.92 -9.28 -7.13
CA THR A 149 -15.13 -8.05 -7.32
C THR A 149 -13.75 -8.15 -6.70
N PHE A 150 -13.63 -8.82 -5.55
CA PHE A 150 -12.45 -8.88 -4.71
C PHE A 150 -11.65 -10.16 -4.92
N VAL A 151 -10.42 -10.18 -4.42
CA VAL A 151 -9.49 -11.33 -4.50
C VAL A 151 -10.11 -12.61 -3.91
N LEU A 152 -10.97 -12.46 -2.89
CA LEU A 152 -11.73 -13.55 -2.26
C LEU A 152 -13.24 -13.50 -2.61
N GLY A 153 -13.57 -13.03 -3.81
CA GLY A 153 -14.94 -12.96 -4.33
C GLY A 153 -15.65 -11.71 -3.85
N GLU A 154 -16.56 -11.83 -2.88
CA GLU A 154 -17.33 -10.68 -2.35
C GLU A 154 -16.77 -10.13 -1.04
N THR A 155 -15.72 -10.77 -0.50
CA THR A 155 -15.09 -10.34 0.76
C THR A 155 -13.87 -9.49 0.50
N MET A 156 -13.95 -8.20 0.87
CA MET A 156 -12.81 -7.28 0.82
C MET A 156 -11.81 -7.60 1.93
N THR A 157 -10.53 -7.66 1.58
CA THR A 157 -9.41 -7.98 2.49
C THR A 157 -8.24 -7.01 2.33
N MET A 158 -7.16 -7.24 3.08
CA MET A 158 -5.89 -6.52 2.90
C MET A 158 -5.38 -6.56 1.45
N ALA A 159 -5.67 -7.63 0.71
CA ALA A 159 -5.25 -7.75 -0.69
C ALA A 159 -5.87 -6.65 -1.56
N ASP A 160 -7.19 -6.46 -1.44
CA ASP A 160 -7.95 -5.50 -2.23
C ASP A 160 -7.54 -4.07 -1.89
N VAL A 161 -7.28 -3.77 -0.62
CA VAL A 161 -6.78 -2.47 -0.19
C VAL A 161 -5.36 -2.23 -0.73
N THR A 162 -4.48 -3.24 -0.75
CA THR A 162 -3.14 -3.09 -1.34
C THR A 162 -3.21 -2.80 -2.83
N LEU A 163 -4.09 -3.52 -3.54
CA LEU A 163 -4.30 -3.32 -4.97
C LEU A 163 -4.90 -1.95 -5.26
N TYR A 164 -5.84 -1.49 -4.44
CA TYR A 164 -6.38 -0.14 -4.52
C TYR A 164 -5.30 0.92 -4.30
N VAL A 165 -4.49 0.81 -3.25
CA VAL A 165 -3.40 1.76 -2.96
C VAL A 165 -2.41 1.82 -4.12
N LEU A 166 -2.07 0.67 -4.70
CA LEU A 166 -1.20 0.60 -5.87
C LEU A 166 -1.81 1.35 -7.06
N PHE A 167 -3.07 1.06 -7.40
CA PHE A 167 -3.78 1.71 -8.51
C PHE A 167 -3.88 3.23 -8.28
N ALA A 168 -4.31 3.65 -7.09
CA ALA A 168 -4.42 5.05 -6.72
C ALA A 168 -3.06 5.79 -6.82
N THR A 169 -1.95 5.10 -6.50
CA THR A 169 -0.62 5.67 -6.66
C THR A 169 -0.29 5.93 -8.13
N PHE A 170 -0.62 5.02 -9.05
CA PHE A 170 -0.49 5.27 -10.49
C PHE A 170 -1.35 6.45 -10.96
N LYS A 171 -2.56 6.61 -10.41
CA LYS A 171 -3.45 7.74 -10.74
C LYS A 171 -3.04 9.07 -10.09
N SER A 172 -2.09 9.08 -9.15
CA SER A 172 -1.72 10.27 -8.37
C SER A 172 -0.75 11.24 -9.07
N GLY A 173 -0.19 10.86 -10.22
CA GLY A 173 0.85 11.64 -10.91
C GLY A 173 2.26 11.55 -10.30
N ARG A 174 2.42 10.80 -9.19
CA ARG A 174 3.71 10.63 -8.48
C ARG A 174 4.80 9.94 -9.30
N PHE A 175 4.46 9.28 -10.39
CA PHE A 175 5.41 8.59 -11.26
C PHE A 175 5.87 9.43 -12.47
N SER A 176 5.57 10.73 -12.50
CA SER A 176 6.12 11.62 -13.52
C SER A 176 7.66 11.45 -13.66
N PRO A 177 8.19 11.31 -14.89
CA PRO A 177 7.54 11.55 -16.19
C PRO A 177 6.84 10.33 -16.84
N MET A 178 6.64 9.22 -16.13
CA MET A 178 5.98 8.03 -16.67
C MET A 178 4.54 8.33 -17.11
N ASP A 179 4.16 7.87 -18.31
CA ASP A 179 2.75 7.75 -18.69
C ASP A 179 2.13 6.55 -17.97
N THR A 180 1.13 6.82 -17.14
CA THR A 180 0.47 5.82 -16.31
C THR A 180 -0.93 5.45 -16.80
N ALA A 181 -1.36 5.93 -17.99
CA ALA A 181 -2.71 5.70 -18.52
C ALA A 181 -3.02 4.21 -18.73
N PHE A 182 -2.01 3.41 -19.07
CA PHE A 182 -2.14 1.97 -19.29
C PHE A 182 -2.70 1.20 -18.08
N VAL A 183 -2.62 1.75 -16.86
CA VAL A 183 -3.20 1.13 -15.66
C VAL A 183 -4.72 0.97 -15.77
N ASP A 184 -5.39 1.79 -16.60
CA ASP A 184 -6.84 1.72 -16.77
C ASP A 184 -7.30 0.55 -17.64
N ASP A 185 -6.39 -0.17 -18.32
CA ASP A 185 -6.72 -1.25 -19.26
C ASP A 185 -7.03 -2.60 -18.58
N TYR A 186 -6.92 -2.67 -17.24
CA TYR A 186 -7.08 -3.90 -16.44
C TYR A 186 -8.44 -3.90 -15.71
N PRO A 187 -9.52 -4.43 -16.31
CA PRO A 187 -10.88 -4.23 -15.79
C PRO A 187 -11.14 -4.86 -14.42
N HIS A 188 -10.57 -6.02 -14.07
CA HIS A 188 -10.78 -6.61 -12.73
C HIS A 188 -10.07 -5.78 -11.66
N TRP A 189 -8.83 -5.37 -11.92
CA TRP A 189 -8.12 -4.49 -11.00
C TRP A 189 -8.80 -3.11 -10.87
N ARG A 190 -9.26 -2.54 -11.99
CA ARG A 190 -10.01 -1.27 -12.01
C ARG A 190 -11.35 -1.38 -11.28
N ALA A 191 -12.00 -2.55 -11.27
CA ALA A 191 -13.23 -2.78 -10.50
C ALA A 191 -12.98 -2.67 -8.99
N ILE A 192 -11.91 -3.29 -8.48
CA ILE A 192 -11.45 -3.13 -7.09
C ILE A 192 -11.21 -1.65 -6.80
N TYR A 193 -10.47 -0.96 -7.68
CA TYR A 193 -10.21 0.46 -7.51
C TYR A 193 -11.50 1.26 -7.40
N THR A 194 -12.45 1.04 -8.30
CA THR A 194 -13.71 1.79 -8.37
C THR A 194 -14.52 1.65 -7.08
N VAL A 195 -14.64 0.43 -6.55
CA VAL A 195 -15.39 0.18 -5.31
C VAL A 195 -14.72 0.86 -4.11
N LEU A 196 -13.41 0.67 -3.93
CA LEU A 196 -12.69 1.29 -2.82
C LEU A 196 -12.59 2.81 -2.95
N HIS A 197 -12.42 3.35 -4.15
CA HIS A 197 -12.39 4.79 -4.40
C HIS A 197 -13.73 5.47 -4.11
N GLY A 198 -14.84 4.74 -4.30
CA GLY A 198 -16.19 5.19 -3.94
C GLY A 198 -16.53 5.02 -2.46
N HIS A 199 -15.70 4.36 -1.66
CA HIS A 199 -16.01 4.08 -0.26
C HIS A 199 -15.89 5.37 0.59
N PRO A 200 -16.94 5.78 1.35
CA PRO A 200 -16.96 7.07 2.04
C PRO A 200 -15.78 7.31 2.98
N LYS A 201 -15.36 6.29 3.74
CA LYS A 201 -14.19 6.41 4.64
C LYS A 201 -12.86 6.52 3.89
N VAL A 202 -12.76 5.91 2.70
CA VAL A 202 -11.56 6.04 1.86
C VAL A 202 -11.47 7.46 1.32
N GLN A 203 -12.58 8.00 0.81
CA GLN A 203 -12.67 9.38 0.36
C GLN A 203 -12.36 10.38 1.47
N ALA A 204 -12.94 10.18 2.67
CA ALA A 204 -12.67 11.02 3.83
C ALA A 204 -11.19 10.99 4.23
N TYR A 205 -10.57 9.80 4.25
CA TYR A 205 -9.15 9.65 4.52
C TYR A 205 -8.30 10.44 3.52
N TYR A 206 -8.50 10.27 2.21
CA TYR A 206 -7.69 11.00 1.22
C TYR A 206 -7.98 12.50 1.18
N ALA A 207 -9.20 12.94 1.48
CA ALA A 207 -9.50 14.37 1.65
C ALA A 207 -8.69 14.95 2.81
N GLN A 208 -8.57 14.23 3.93
CA GLN A 208 -7.74 14.65 5.06
C GLN A 208 -6.25 14.67 4.70
N GLN A 209 -5.74 13.68 3.95
CA GLN A 209 -4.36 13.65 3.49
C GLN A 209 -4.05 14.81 2.52
N ALA A 210 -5.00 15.16 1.63
CA ALA A 210 -4.85 16.27 0.70
C ALA A 210 -4.78 17.61 1.44
N GLU A 211 -5.60 17.82 2.47
CA GLU A 211 -5.56 19.03 3.30
C GLU A 211 -4.22 19.16 4.02
N ARG A 212 -3.72 18.06 4.58
CA ARG A 212 -2.40 18.00 5.25
C ARG A 212 -1.24 18.32 4.31
N SER A 213 -1.38 18.04 3.02
CA SER A 213 -0.30 18.22 2.03
C SER A 213 -0.21 19.65 1.48
N LYS A 214 -1.12 20.55 1.87
CA LYS A 214 -1.03 21.96 1.48
C LYS A 214 0.15 22.63 2.21
N PRO A 215 0.98 23.41 1.53
CA PRO A 215 1.98 24.23 2.21
C PRO A 215 1.28 25.24 3.14
N GLU A 216 1.84 25.43 4.33
CA GLU A 216 1.44 26.48 5.28
C GLU A 216 1.64 27.89 4.71
#